data_AF-A0A967Q644-F1
#
_entry.id   AF-A0A967Q644-F1
#
_cell.length_a   1.000
_cell.length_b   1.000
_cell.length_c   1.000
_cell.angle_alpha   90.00
_cell.angle_beta   90.00
_cell.angle_gamma   90.00
#
_symmetry.space_group_name_H-M   'P 1'
#
loop_
_entity.id
_entity.type
_entity.pdbx_description
1 polymer ?
#
loop_
_entity_poly.entity_id
_entity_poly.type
_entity_poly.pdbx_seq_one_letter_code
_entity_poly.pdbx_strand_id
1 'polypeptide(L)'
;DDVGGPAVVRTEKQLNQKGAGELYLPGIAVRSTRVSYIPTAAVAETVLAGLASGDYIGIYSTRTGLDVTHVGILVRRDDGLFLRHASNRPGAGKVVDTPLLEYLRDKPGIIVFRARRL
;
A
#
# COMPACT_ATOMS: atom_id res chain seq x y z
N ASP A 1 -4.53 7.75 -8.37
CA ASP A 1 -5.29 8.98 -8.04
C ASP A 1 -6.79 8.77 -8.15
N ASP A 2 -7.30 8.14 -9.21
CA ASP A 2 -8.75 7.96 -9.44
C ASP A 2 -9.53 7.30 -8.28
N VAL A 3 -8.99 6.24 -7.65
CA VAL A 3 -9.71 5.50 -6.59
C VAL A 3 -9.87 6.31 -5.29
N GLY A 4 -8.89 7.14 -4.96
CA GLY A 4 -8.87 7.88 -3.69
C GLY A 4 -9.54 9.25 -3.75
N GLY A 5 -9.72 9.81 -4.95
CA GLY A 5 -10.33 11.12 -5.17
C GLY A 5 -9.76 12.21 -4.23
N PRO A 6 -10.61 12.98 -3.52
CA PRO A 6 -10.17 14.05 -2.62
C PRO A 6 -9.45 13.54 -1.36
N ALA A 7 -9.54 12.25 -1.04
CA ALA A 7 -8.93 11.69 0.15
C ALA A 7 -7.44 11.34 -0.02
N VAL A 8 -6.90 11.48 -1.25
CA VAL A 8 -5.48 11.23 -1.52
C VAL A 8 -4.61 12.26 -0.83
N VAL A 9 -3.74 11.78 0.05
CA VAL A 9 -2.66 12.58 0.65
C VAL A 9 -1.40 12.43 -0.19
N ARG A 10 -0.72 13.55 -0.44
CA ARG A 10 0.55 13.61 -1.17
C ARG A 10 1.65 14.07 -0.24
N THR A 11 2.77 13.37 -0.26
CA THR A 11 3.95 13.70 0.55
C THR A 11 5.21 13.50 -0.26
N GLU A 12 6.25 14.29 0.02
CA GLU A 12 7.57 14.09 -0.58
C GLU A 12 8.42 13.21 0.32
N LYS A 13 9.12 12.24 -0.29
CA LYS A 13 10.04 11.35 0.39
C LYS A 13 11.39 11.31 -0.32
N GLN A 14 12.44 11.37 0.48
CA GLN A 14 13.81 11.11 0.05
C GLN A 14 14.07 9.60 0.08
N LEU A 15 13.61 8.87 -0.94
CA LEU A 15 13.72 7.41 -0.98
C LEU A 15 15.18 6.97 -0.88
N ASN A 16 15.39 5.80 -0.27
CA ASN A 16 16.69 5.23 0.11
C ASN A 16 17.39 5.91 1.31
N GLN A 17 17.00 7.13 1.73
CA GLN A 17 17.58 7.78 2.91
C GLN A 17 16.95 7.25 4.20
N LYS A 18 17.63 6.34 4.89
CA LYS A 18 17.15 5.75 6.15
C LYS A 18 17.36 6.70 7.33
N GLY A 19 18.43 7.50 7.30
CA GLY A 19 18.82 8.45 8.33
C GLY A 19 19.97 9.36 7.88
N ALA A 20 20.58 10.10 8.80
CA ALA A 20 21.74 10.95 8.51
C ALA A 20 22.93 10.07 8.06
N GLY A 21 23.28 10.14 6.77
CA GLY A 21 24.37 9.34 6.18
C GLY A 21 24.07 7.85 6.00
N GLU A 22 22.88 7.37 6.40
CA GLU A 22 22.50 5.95 6.30
C GLU A 22 21.54 5.70 5.12
N LEU A 23 21.87 4.69 4.30
CA LEU A 23 21.05 4.25 3.17
C LEU A 23 20.44 2.87 3.42
N TYR A 24 19.27 2.61 2.85
CA TYR A 24 18.70 1.24 2.83
C TYR A 24 19.50 0.33 1.90
N LEU A 25 19.89 0.84 0.74
CA LEU A 25 20.61 0.13 -0.31
C LEU A 25 21.90 0.89 -0.63
N PRO A 26 23.07 0.36 -0.26
CA PRO A 26 24.36 0.92 -0.67
C PRO A 26 24.48 1.00 -2.20
N GLY A 27 25.09 2.06 -2.71
CA GLY A 27 25.29 2.25 -4.16
C GLY A 27 24.07 2.74 -4.93
N ILE A 28 22.90 2.89 -4.28
CA ILE A 28 21.71 3.50 -4.88
C ILE A 28 21.59 4.95 -4.40
N ALA A 29 21.39 5.89 -5.34
CA ALA A 29 21.24 7.30 -4.99
C ALA A 29 19.93 7.56 -4.23
N VAL A 30 19.93 8.57 -3.36
CA VAL A 30 18.71 9.09 -2.75
C VAL A 30 17.87 9.77 -3.82
N ARG A 31 16.57 9.46 -3.88
CA ARG A 31 15.64 10.04 -4.86
C ARG A 31 14.50 10.76 -4.17
N SER A 32 14.34 12.05 -4.45
CA SER A 32 13.12 12.78 -4.07
C SER A 32 11.95 12.29 -4.90
N THR A 33 10.92 11.77 -4.25
CA THR A 33 9.74 11.18 -4.89
C THR A 33 8.48 11.66 -4.17
N ARG A 34 7.51 12.14 -4.94
CA ARG A 34 6.16 12.40 -4.43
C ARG A 34 5.39 11.08 -4.33
N VAL A 35 4.93 10.75 -3.14
CA VAL A 35 4.12 9.57 -2.85
C VAL A 35 2.68 9.99 -2.59
N SER A 36 1.76 9.42 -3.36
CA SER A 36 0.31 9.56 -3.17
C SER A 36 -0.22 8.32 -2.46
N TYR A 37 -0.94 8.48 -1.36
CA TYR A 37 -1.58 7.38 -0.64
C TYR A 37 -2.96 7.79 -0.11
N ILE A 38 -3.80 6.80 0.15
CA ILE A 38 -5.12 6.96 0.77
C ILE A 38 -4.97 6.56 2.24
N PRO A 39 -5.18 7.49 3.20
CA PRO A 39 -5.15 7.15 4.62
C PRO A 39 -6.18 6.07 4.95
N THR A 40 -5.87 5.16 5.88
CA THR A 40 -6.78 4.05 6.25
C THR A 40 -8.16 4.56 6.67
N ALA A 41 -8.23 5.65 7.42
CA ALA A 41 -9.50 6.25 7.86
C ALA A 41 -10.39 6.72 6.69
N ALA A 42 -9.81 6.97 5.52
CA ALA A 42 -10.53 7.34 4.31
C ALA A 42 -10.91 6.15 3.42
N VAL A 43 -10.48 4.92 3.75
CA VAL A 43 -10.85 3.70 3.03
C VAL A 43 -12.26 3.26 3.46
N ALA A 44 -13.24 4.07 3.11
CA ALA A 44 -14.67 3.86 3.36
C ALA A 44 -15.42 3.58 2.05
N GLU A 45 -16.75 3.70 2.07
CA GLU A 45 -17.66 3.25 1.00
C GLU A 45 -17.22 3.68 -0.41
N THR A 46 -16.96 4.97 -0.65
CA THR A 46 -16.58 5.47 -1.98
C THR A 46 -15.25 4.90 -2.48
N VAL A 47 -14.24 4.83 -1.61
CA VAL A 47 -12.93 4.24 -1.96
C VAL A 47 -13.08 2.74 -2.20
N LEU A 48 -13.81 2.05 -1.33
CA LEU A 48 -14.09 0.61 -1.44
C LEU A 48 -14.84 0.26 -2.73
N ALA A 49 -15.75 1.13 -3.18
CA ALA A 49 -16.46 0.98 -4.44
C ALA A 49 -15.54 1.16 -5.66
N GLY A 50 -14.54 2.05 -5.56
CA GLY A 50 -13.55 2.28 -6.61
C GLY A 50 -12.49 1.17 -6.74
N LEU A 51 -12.27 0.36 -5.70
CA LEU A 51 -11.32 -0.75 -5.70
C LEU A 51 -11.84 -1.97 -6.48
N ALA A 52 -10.95 -2.62 -7.22
CA ALA A 52 -11.27 -3.74 -8.09
C ALA A 52 -10.34 -4.94 -7.85
N SER A 53 -10.83 -6.15 -8.18
CA SER A 53 -9.95 -7.33 -8.24
C SER A 53 -8.78 -7.07 -9.19
N GLY A 54 -7.57 -7.44 -8.77
CA GLY A 54 -6.35 -7.23 -9.54
C GLY A 54 -5.64 -5.90 -9.23
N ASP A 55 -6.24 -4.99 -8.45
CA ASP A 55 -5.51 -3.85 -7.92
C ASP A 55 -4.33 -4.31 -7.06
N TYR A 56 -3.17 -3.74 -7.33
CA TYR A 56 -1.97 -3.96 -6.53
C TYR A 56 -1.91 -2.92 -5.42
N ILE A 57 -1.84 -3.40 -4.18
CA ILE A 57 -1.91 -2.58 -2.98
C ILE A 57 -0.55 -2.58 -2.32
N GLY A 58 0.01 -1.38 -2.13
CA GLY A 58 1.14 -1.15 -1.24
C GLY A 58 0.66 -0.57 0.09
N ILE A 59 1.17 -1.07 1.20
CA ILE A 59 0.95 -0.49 2.52
C ILE A 59 1.91 0.67 2.72
N TYR A 60 1.36 1.88 2.81
CA TYR A 60 2.14 3.10 2.98
C TYR A 60 3.06 2.98 4.21
N SER A 61 4.29 3.46 4.07
CA SER A 61 5.29 3.49 5.12
C SER A 61 5.42 4.89 5.69
N THR A 62 5.34 5.03 7.02
CA THR A 62 5.70 6.28 7.71
C THR A 62 7.21 6.43 7.93
N ARG A 63 8.01 5.40 7.64
CA ARG A 63 9.47 5.41 7.83
C ARG A 63 10.15 6.35 6.83
N THR A 64 11.20 7.03 7.29
CA THR A 64 12.06 7.87 6.44
C THR A 64 12.66 7.05 5.31
N GLY A 65 12.64 7.59 4.09
CA GLY A 65 13.23 6.97 2.90
C GLY A 65 12.60 5.66 2.42
N LEU A 66 11.45 5.27 2.97
CA LEU A 66 10.67 4.12 2.52
C LEU A 66 9.22 4.54 2.26
N ASP A 67 8.69 4.13 1.12
CA ASP A 67 7.32 4.43 0.66
C ASP A 67 6.33 3.30 0.95
N VAL A 68 6.74 2.05 0.82
CA VAL A 68 5.89 0.86 1.03
C VAL A 68 6.56 -0.15 1.97
N THR A 69 5.79 -0.74 2.89
CA THR A 69 6.28 -1.79 3.82
C THR A 69 5.88 -3.21 3.43
N HIS A 70 4.73 -3.37 2.80
CA HIS A 70 4.18 -4.66 2.40
C HIS A 70 3.25 -4.49 1.21
N VAL A 71 3.01 -5.57 0.47
CA VAL A 71 2.22 -5.54 -0.77
C VAL A 71 1.27 -6.73 -0.87
N GLY A 72 0.22 -6.58 -1.65
CA GLY A 72 -0.70 -7.65 -2.01
C GLY A 72 -1.58 -7.28 -3.20
N ILE A 73 -2.45 -8.20 -3.61
CA ILE A 73 -3.39 -8.02 -4.72
C ILE A 73 -4.81 -8.10 -4.16
N LEU A 74 -5.69 -7.20 -4.59
CA LEU A 74 -7.09 -7.27 -4.20
C LEU A 74 -7.82 -8.40 -4.92
N VAL A 75 -8.65 -9.11 -4.17
CA VAL A 75 -9.57 -10.14 -4.64
C VAL A 75 -10.95 -9.79 -4.11
N ARG A 76 -11.86 -9.40 -5.00
CA ARG A 76 -13.29 -9.23 -4.69
C ARG A 76 -14.01 -10.56 -4.86
N ARG A 77 -14.88 -10.87 -3.89
CA ARG A 77 -15.75 -12.04 -3.81
C ARG A 77 -17.14 -11.57 -3.37
N ASP A 78 -18.09 -12.50 -3.37
CA ASP A 78 -19.47 -12.23 -2.92
C ASP A 78 -19.52 -11.80 -1.45
N ASP A 79 -18.59 -12.30 -0.62
CA ASP A 79 -18.49 -12.02 0.81
C ASP A 79 -17.56 -10.83 1.15
N GLY A 80 -17.01 -10.15 0.15
CA GLY A 80 -16.30 -8.88 0.35
C GLY A 80 -14.99 -8.74 -0.41
N LEU A 81 -14.14 -7.83 0.07
CA LEU A 81 -12.87 -7.46 -0.55
C LEU A 81 -11.72 -7.93 0.32
N PHE A 82 -10.82 -8.70 -0.27
CA PHE A 82 -9.71 -9.35 0.42
C PHE A 82 -8.37 -8.88 -0.13
N LEU A 83 -7.39 -8.74 0.73
CA LEU A 83 -5.99 -8.62 0.34
C LEU A 83 -5.37 -10.02 0.28
N ARG A 84 -5.04 -10.48 -0.93
CA ARG A 84 -4.22 -11.66 -1.16
C ARG A 84 -2.76 -11.28 -1.04
N HIS A 85 -2.05 -11.84 -0.06
CA HIS A 85 -0.64 -11.54 0.14
C HIS A 85 0.16 -12.72 0.70
N ALA A 86 1.47 -12.74 0.44
CA ALA A 86 2.38 -13.65 1.13
C ALA A 86 2.49 -13.23 2.59
N SER A 87 2.19 -14.13 3.53
CA SER A 87 2.23 -13.85 4.96
C SER A 87 3.41 -14.58 5.60
N ASN A 88 4.28 -13.82 6.26
CA ASN A 88 5.35 -14.34 7.10
C ASN A 88 4.95 -14.45 8.58
N ARG A 89 3.66 -14.23 8.91
CA ARG A 89 3.16 -14.44 10.27
C ARG A 89 3.49 -15.88 10.70
N PRO A 90 3.92 -16.10 11.96
CA PRO A 90 4.16 -17.44 12.47
C PRO A 90 2.99 -18.37 12.15
N GLY A 91 3.26 -19.53 11.54
CA GLY A 91 2.25 -20.51 11.15
C GLY A 91 1.51 -20.25 9.83
N ALA A 92 1.70 -19.11 9.16
CA ALA A 92 1.15 -18.89 7.82
C ALA A 92 2.11 -19.43 6.75
N GLY A 93 3.28 -18.79 6.58
CA GLY A 93 4.33 -19.21 5.63
C GLY A 93 3.84 -19.40 4.17
N LYS A 94 2.72 -18.75 3.81
CA LYS A 94 1.98 -19.01 2.56
C LYS A 94 1.19 -17.79 2.12
N VAL A 95 0.61 -17.88 0.93
CA VAL A 95 -0.37 -16.92 0.43
C VAL A 95 -1.67 -17.09 1.21
N VAL A 96 -2.18 -15.98 1.74
CA VAL A 96 -3.46 -15.93 2.45
C VAL A 96 -4.31 -14.79 1.92
N ASP A 97 -5.62 -14.91 2.10
CA ASP A 97 -6.58 -13.85 1.82
C ASP A 97 -7.11 -13.32 3.15
N THR A 98 -6.83 -12.06 3.45
CA THR A 98 -7.32 -11.40 4.68
C THR A 98 -8.36 -10.35 4.29
N PRO A 99 -9.50 -10.22 5.00
CA PRO A 99 -10.45 -9.13 4.77
C PRO A 99 -9.72 -7.78 4.78
N LEU A 100 -9.96 -6.95 3.76
CA LEU A 100 -9.16 -5.73 3.55
C LEU A 100 -9.21 -4.80 4.75
N LEU A 101 -10.41 -4.50 5.27
CA LEU A 101 -10.57 -3.57 6.40
C LEU A 101 -9.98 -4.13 7.70
N GLU A 102 -10.00 -5.45 7.89
CA GLU A 102 -9.32 -6.09 9.03
C GLU A 102 -7.80 -5.90 8.90
N TYR A 103 -7.25 -6.18 7.73
CA TYR A 103 -5.82 -6.05 7.47
C TYR A 103 -5.31 -4.61 7.66
N LEU A 104 -6.13 -3.61 7.30
CA LEU A 104 -5.75 -2.20 7.35
C LEU A 104 -5.86 -1.56 8.74
N ARG A 105 -6.51 -2.19 9.72
CA ARG A 105 -6.84 -1.59 11.03
C ARG A 105 -5.69 -0.82 11.69
N ASP A 106 -4.48 -1.38 11.64
CA ASP A 106 -3.28 -0.79 12.27
C ASP A 106 -2.26 -0.28 11.25
N LYS A 107 -2.71 -0.01 10.01
CA LYS A 107 -1.86 0.47 8.91
C LYS A 107 -2.15 1.95 8.65
N PRO A 108 -1.14 2.74 8.23
CA PRO A 108 -1.33 4.18 8.04
C PRO A 108 -2.13 4.51 6.77
N GLY A 109 -2.09 3.66 5.75
CA GLY A 109 -2.85 3.84 4.51
C GLY A 109 -2.37 2.93 3.40
N ILE A 110 -2.98 3.10 2.22
CA ILE A 110 -2.73 2.30 1.03
C ILE A 110 -2.30 3.14 -0.16
N ILE A 111 -1.43 2.57 -0.99
CA ILE A 111 -1.12 3.01 -2.34
C ILE A 111 -1.79 2.02 -3.29
N VAL A 112 -2.53 2.52 -4.27
CA VAL A 112 -3.26 1.68 -5.23
C VAL A 112 -2.63 1.83 -6.60
N PHE A 113 -2.20 0.71 -7.18
CA PHE A 113 -1.76 0.62 -8.56
C PHE A 113 -2.71 -0.30 -9.34
N ARG A 114 -3.25 0.21 -10.45
CA ARG A 114 -4.08 -0.57 -11.38
C ARG A 114 -3.39 -0.63 -12.73
N ALA A 115 -3.02 -1.84 -13.15
CA ALA A 115 -2.44 -2.05 -14.47
C ALA A 115 -3.48 -1.70 -15.54
N ARG A 116 -3.11 -0.86 -16.49
CA ARG A 116 -3.93 -0.59 -17.67
C ARG A 116 -3.64 -1.69 -18.69
N ARG A 117 -4.68 -2.29 -19.26
CA ARG A 117 -4.51 -3.12 -20.46
C ARG A 117 -4.10 -2.20 -21.61
N LEU A 118 -3.06 -2.60 -22.35
CA LEU A 118 -2.63 -1.97 -23.58
C LEU A 118 -3.60 -2.29 -24.72
#